data_AF-A0A353QUU2-F1
#
_entry.id   AF-A0A353QUU2-F1
#
_cell.length_a   1.000
_cell.length_b   1.000
_cell.length_c   1.000
_cell.angle_alpha   90.00
_cell.angle_beta   90.00
_cell.angle_gamma   90.00
#
_symmetry.space_group_name_H-M   'P 1'
#
loop_
_entity.id
_entity.type
_entity.pdbx_description
1 polymer ?
#
loop_
_entity_poly.entity_id
_entity_poly.type
_entity_poly.pdbx_seq_one_letter_code
_entity_poly.pdbx_strand_id
1 'polypeptide(L)'
;AKSAVADVPTTVNTYYADGKLKTSSIIDKRDDKGTTTHLSGKEYDANGKVIRTWESTSAPQYNANGRVITSSSTASYNYYDEEGNVTKTTLIKTKPDGTQVTTDTDKDGNIISKNTKEYNTIENGYEKIITDKDGKVISKTTAITDTDKDGKFVSRTTKSYDGEGNVTGSQLDTVNANNKIVITKMDKDGKVISEITTITDAN
;
A
#
# COMPACT_ATOMS: atom_id res chain seq x y z
N ALA A 1 20.22 -6.23 31.20
CA ALA A 1 18.89 -6.02 30.59
C ALA A 1 18.59 -4.53 30.59
N LYS A 2 18.59 -3.86 29.43
CA LYS A 2 18.08 -2.48 29.36
C LYS A 2 16.56 -2.57 29.35
N SER A 3 15.95 -1.98 30.38
CA SER A 3 14.50 -1.86 30.53
C SER A 3 13.93 -1.15 29.31
N ALA A 4 12.97 -1.76 28.63
CA ALA A 4 12.13 -1.04 27.67
C ALA A 4 11.44 0.08 28.44
N VAL A 5 11.68 1.33 28.05
CA VAL A 5 10.85 2.45 28.51
C VAL A 5 9.49 2.20 27.89
N ALA A 6 8.46 1.99 28.73
CA ALA A 6 7.09 1.89 28.26
C ALA A 6 6.72 3.25 27.65
N ASP A 7 6.76 3.33 26.32
CA ASP A 7 6.29 4.50 25.59
C ASP A 7 4.81 4.71 25.94
N VAL A 8 4.44 5.92 26.36
CA VAL A 8 3.04 6.28 26.55
C VAL A 8 2.36 6.18 25.18
N PRO A 9 1.23 5.45 25.05
CA PRO A 9 0.53 5.34 23.78
C PRO A 9 0.23 6.72 23.20
N THR A 10 0.59 6.92 21.94
CA THR A 10 0.37 8.21 21.26
C THR A 10 -0.89 8.11 20.40
N THR A 11 -1.86 8.97 20.65
CA THR A 11 -3.11 9.01 19.86
C THR A 11 -3.06 10.14 18.83
N VAL A 12 -3.41 9.82 17.58
CA VAL A 12 -3.54 10.77 16.48
C VAL A 12 -4.98 10.73 15.96
N ASN A 13 -5.66 11.88 16.03
CA ASN A 13 -7.04 12.02 15.59
C ASN A 13 -7.12 12.85 14.31
N THR A 14 -8.04 12.49 13.43
CA THR A 14 -8.49 13.36 12.33
C THR A 14 -9.99 13.60 12.45
N TYR A 15 -10.44 14.72 11.91
CA TYR A 15 -11.81 15.19 12.07
C TYR A 15 -12.44 15.52 10.71
N TYR A 16 -13.75 15.39 10.62
CA TYR A 16 -14.55 15.93 9.55
C TYR A 16 -14.60 17.47 9.61
N ALA A 17 -15.07 18.10 8.54
CA ALA A 17 -15.20 19.56 8.47
C ALA A 17 -16.18 20.12 9.53
N ASP A 18 -17.13 19.30 9.99
CA ASP A 18 -18.08 19.63 11.06
C ASP A 18 -17.50 19.40 12.48
N GLY A 19 -16.22 19.01 12.58
CA GLY A 19 -15.52 18.79 13.84
C GLY A 19 -15.74 17.40 14.45
N LYS A 20 -16.54 16.52 13.84
CA LYS A 20 -16.72 15.14 14.33
C LYS A 20 -15.47 14.30 14.09
N LEU A 21 -15.20 13.37 14.99
CA LEU A 21 -14.06 12.47 14.87
C LEU A 21 -14.23 11.57 13.63
N LYS A 22 -13.22 11.55 12.76
CA LYS A 22 -13.18 10.74 11.54
C LYS A 22 -12.31 9.49 11.73
N THR A 23 -11.11 9.67 12.28
CA THR A 23 -10.21 8.55 12.61
C THR A 23 -9.54 8.79 13.94
N SER A 24 -9.27 7.72 14.67
CA SER A 24 -8.37 7.71 15.82
C SER A 24 -7.36 6.59 15.65
N SER A 25 -6.07 6.93 15.61
CA SER A 25 -4.97 5.98 15.49
C SER A 25 -4.16 6.00 16.79
N ILE A 26 -3.75 4.85 17.28
CA ILE A 26 -2.99 4.69 18.51
C ILE A 26 -1.69 3.99 18.18
N ILE A 27 -0.57 4.66 18.45
CA ILE A 27 0.76 4.05 18.44
C ILE A 27 0.95 3.43 19.81
N ASP A 28 0.81 2.11 19.87
CA ASP A 28 0.78 1.35 21.11
C ASP A 28 2.18 0.93 21.57
N LYS A 29 3.07 0.61 20.62
CA LYS A 29 4.44 0.16 20.92
C LYS A 29 5.47 0.66 19.92
N ARG A 30 6.63 1.01 20.45
CA ARG A 30 7.87 1.20 19.70
C ARG A 30 8.94 0.24 20.20
N ASP A 31 9.89 -0.11 19.33
CA ASP A 31 11.09 -0.83 19.74
C ASP A 31 12.13 0.11 20.42
N ASP A 32 13.29 -0.44 20.76
CA ASP A 32 14.38 0.30 21.42
C ASP A 32 15.02 1.40 20.54
N LYS A 33 14.69 1.42 19.25
CA LYS A 33 15.13 2.41 18.26
C LYS A 33 14.05 3.44 17.94
N GLY A 34 12.91 3.39 18.61
CA GLY A 34 11.78 4.30 18.36
C GLY A 34 10.99 3.97 17.09
N THR A 35 11.14 2.77 16.54
CA THR A 35 10.35 2.31 15.39
C THR A 35 9.00 1.79 15.88
N THR A 36 7.90 2.27 15.30
CA THR A 36 6.56 1.75 15.63
C THR A 36 6.43 0.29 15.25
N THR A 37 6.15 -0.56 16.24
CA THR A 37 5.97 -2.00 16.09
C THR A 37 4.52 -2.45 16.28
N HIS A 38 3.68 -1.59 16.85
CA HIS A 38 2.25 -1.84 16.99
C HIS A 38 1.45 -0.54 16.83
N LEU A 39 0.40 -0.62 16.00
CA LEU A 39 -0.52 0.46 15.71
C LEU A 39 -1.94 -0.10 15.68
N SER A 40 -2.88 0.55 16.35
CA SER A 40 -4.29 0.23 16.27
C SER A 40 -5.13 1.47 15.94
N GLY A 41 -6.41 1.30 15.65
CA GLY A 41 -7.29 2.45 15.50
C GLY A 41 -8.69 2.15 15.02
N LYS A 42 -9.46 3.22 14.87
CA LYS A 42 -10.88 3.23 14.50
C LYS A 42 -11.16 4.32 13.47
N GLU A 43 -12.06 4.01 12.57
CA GLU A 43 -12.65 4.96 11.63
C GLU A 43 -14.14 5.04 11.87
N TYR A 44 -14.65 6.25 11.77
CA TYR A 44 -16.03 6.59 12.07
C TYR A 44 -16.70 7.15 10.81
N ASP A 45 -18.01 6.95 10.68
CA ASP A 45 -18.83 7.66 9.72
C ASP A 45 -19.12 9.11 10.17
N ALA A 46 -19.84 9.87 9.33
CA ALA A 46 -20.23 11.25 9.61
C ALA A 46 -21.20 11.39 10.81
N ASN A 47 -21.77 10.30 11.30
CA ASN A 47 -22.62 10.26 12.48
C ASN A 47 -21.85 9.88 13.75
N GLY A 48 -20.55 9.59 13.63
CA GLY A 48 -19.69 9.21 14.74
C GLY A 48 -19.76 7.72 15.09
N LYS A 49 -20.32 6.88 14.21
CA LYS A 49 -20.37 5.44 14.39
C LYS A 49 -19.13 4.77 13.81
N VAL A 50 -18.55 3.81 14.53
CA VAL A 50 -17.42 3.02 14.02
C VAL A 50 -17.83 2.19 12.79
N ILE A 51 -17.13 2.39 11.69
CA ILE A 51 -17.30 1.63 10.44
C ILE A 51 -16.13 0.69 10.15
N ARG A 52 -14.97 0.94 10.78
CA ARG A 52 -13.78 0.10 10.64
C ARG A 52 -12.90 0.19 11.87
N THR A 53 -12.31 -0.94 12.23
CA THR A 53 -11.20 -1.01 13.19
C THR A 53 -10.00 -1.67 12.53
N TRP A 54 -8.81 -1.35 13.01
CA TRP A 54 -7.60 -2.01 12.55
C TRP A 54 -6.60 -2.22 13.67
N GLU A 55 -5.75 -3.20 13.45
CA GLU A 55 -4.58 -3.49 14.25
C GLU A 55 -3.45 -3.92 13.31
N SER A 56 -2.24 -3.44 13.56
CA SER A 56 -1.06 -3.75 12.77
C SER A 56 0.13 -3.97 13.68
N THR A 57 0.83 -5.08 13.46
CA THR A 57 2.10 -5.41 14.12
C THR A 57 3.19 -5.48 13.07
N SER A 58 4.38 -4.99 13.39
CA SER A 58 5.56 -5.06 12.53
C SER A 58 6.76 -5.61 13.28
N ALA A 59 7.61 -6.33 12.56
CA ALA A 59 8.89 -6.86 13.04
C ALA A 59 10.00 -6.36 12.11
N PRO A 60 10.51 -5.13 12.35
CA PRO A 60 11.58 -4.56 11.55
C PRO A 60 12.93 -5.27 11.78
N GLN A 61 13.74 -5.34 10.71
CA GLN A 61 15.11 -5.82 10.71
C GLN A 61 16.05 -4.65 10.41
N TYR A 62 17.22 -4.62 11.04
CA TYR A 62 18.13 -3.47 10.99
C TYR A 62 19.51 -3.84 10.47
N ASN A 63 20.15 -2.91 9.77
CA ASN A 63 21.59 -2.99 9.52
C ASN A 63 22.41 -2.55 10.75
N ALA A 64 23.73 -2.66 10.64
CA ALA A 64 24.68 -2.28 11.70
C ALA A 64 24.57 -0.81 12.15
N ASN A 65 24.09 0.08 11.26
CA ASN A 65 23.92 1.50 11.56
C ASN A 65 22.55 1.82 12.18
N GLY A 66 21.75 0.81 12.52
CA GLY A 66 20.44 0.98 13.14
C GLY A 66 19.34 1.45 12.18
N ARG A 67 19.55 1.40 10.86
CA ARG A 67 18.49 1.69 9.87
C ARG A 67 17.72 0.41 9.54
N VAL A 68 16.40 0.53 9.40
CA VAL A 68 15.53 -0.57 8.92
C VAL A 68 15.95 -0.96 7.51
N ILE A 69 16.13 -2.25 7.26
CA ILE A 69 16.45 -2.81 5.94
C ILE A 69 15.31 -3.63 5.35
N THR A 70 14.56 -4.34 6.18
CA THR A 70 13.34 -5.08 5.81
C THR A 70 12.40 -5.12 7.00
N SER A 71 11.14 -5.48 6.76
CA SER A 71 10.19 -5.74 7.84
C SER A 71 9.16 -6.77 7.39
N SER A 72 8.73 -7.60 8.33
CA SER A 72 7.47 -8.33 8.18
C SER A 72 6.39 -7.61 8.96
N SER A 73 5.13 -7.74 8.53
CA SER A 73 4.00 -7.19 9.27
C SER A 73 2.75 -8.05 9.13
N THR A 74 1.85 -7.92 10.09
CA THR A 74 0.49 -8.43 10.01
C THR A 74 -0.45 -7.30 10.36
N ALA A 75 -1.39 -7.00 9.45
CA ALA A 75 -2.45 -6.04 9.67
C ALA A 75 -3.82 -6.72 9.55
N SER A 76 -4.71 -6.46 10.48
CA SER A 76 -6.10 -6.93 10.47
C SER A 76 -7.04 -5.74 10.46
N TYR A 77 -8.08 -5.82 9.64
CA TYR A 77 -9.13 -4.80 9.53
C TYR A 77 -10.49 -5.47 9.71
N ASN A 78 -11.33 -4.96 10.60
CA ASN A 78 -12.73 -5.36 10.69
C ASN A 78 -13.61 -4.26 10.15
N TYR A 79 -14.60 -4.62 9.33
CA TYR A 79 -15.58 -3.73 8.74
C TYR A 79 -16.94 -3.98 9.36
N TYR A 80 -17.71 -2.93 9.61
CA TYR A 80 -18.95 -2.99 10.37
C TYR A 80 -20.16 -2.51 9.55
N ASP A 81 -21.33 -3.10 9.79
CA ASP A 81 -22.63 -2.64 9.26
C ASP A 81 -23.21 -1.47 10.07
N GLU A 82 -24.44 -1.07 9.77
CA GLU A 82 -25.20 0.00 10.44
C GLU A 82 -25.73 -0.38 11.83
N GLU A 83 -25.62 -1.64 12.23
CA GLU A 83 -25.94 -2.16 13.56
C GLU A 83 -24.70 -2.36 14.45
N GLY A 84 -23.50 -2.41 13.84
CA GLY A 84 -22.21 -2.54 14.52
C GLY A 84 -21.69 -3.97 14.56
N ASN A 85 -22.22 -4.86 13.72
CA ASN A 85 -21.72 -6.21 13.56
C ASN A 85 -20.60 -6.23 12.52
N VAL A 86 -19.63 -7.11 12.70
CA VAL A 86 -18.58 -7.32 11.71
C VAL A 86 -19.20 -7.97 10.47
N THR A 87 -18.96 -7.38 9.30
CA THR A 87 -19.40 -7.92 8.00
C THR A 87 -18.25 -8.59 7.25
N LYS A 88 -17.02 -8.10 7.45
CA LYS A 88 -15.81 -8.60 6.79
C LYS A 88 -14.60 -8.37 7.69
N THR A 89 -13.67 -9.31 7.67
CA THR A 89 -12.33 -9.13 8.19
C THR A 89 -11.31 -9.26 7.06
N THR A 90 -10.39 -8.31 6.94
CA THR A 90 -9.26 -8.36 6.00
C THR A 90 -7.98 -8.56 6.79
N LEU A 91 -7.26 -9.65 6.52
CA LEU A 91 -5.94 -9.92 7.07
C LEU A 91 -4.88 -9.77 5.98
N ILE A 92 -3.91 -8.89 6.20
CA ILE A 92 -2.76 -8.65 5.32
C ILE A 92 -1.50 -9.12 6.04
N LYS A 93 -0.80 -10.08 5.45
CA LYS A 93 0.51 -10.54 5.92
C LYS A 93 1.58 -10.11 4.94
N THR A 94 2.55 -9.34 5.40
CA THR A 94 3.70 -8.89 4.60
C THR A 94 4.95 -9.63 5.05
N LYS A 95 5.66 -10.25 4.10
CA LYS A 95 6.94 -10.90 4.33
C LYS A 95 8.09 -9.88 4.16
N PRO A 96 9.29 -10.19 4.69
CA PRO A 96 10.47 -9.32 4.54
C PRO A 96 10.90 -9.05 3.10
N ASP A 97 10.55 -9.94 2.16
CA ASP A 97 10.79 -9.77 0.72
C ASP A 97 9.77 -8.82 0.04
N GLY A 98 8.81 -8.28 0.79
CA GLY A 98 7.75 -7.40 0.29
C GLY A 98 6.51 -8.12 -0.23
N THR A 99 6.51 -9.46 -0.29
CA THR A 99 5.33 -10.26 -0.67
C THR A 99 4.21 -10.05 0.33
N GLN A 100 3.00 -9.81 -0.18
CA GLN A 100 1.80 -9.61 0.64
C GLN A 100 0.75 -10.66 0.34
N VAL A 101 0.18 -11.28 1.37
CA VAL A 101 -1.00 -12.14 1.26
C VAL A 101 -2.17 -11.43 1.91
N THR A 102 -3.22 -11.16 1.13
CA THR A 102 -4.48 -10.59 1.62
C THR A 102 -5.52 -11.71 1.70
N THR A 103 -6.16 -11.85 2.84
CA THR A 103 -7.27 -12.80 3.04
C THR A 103 -8.48 -12.02 3.56
N ASP A 104 -9.59 -12.10 2.85
CA ASP A 104 -10.88 -11.60 3.31
C ASP A 104 -11.72 -12.76 3.84
N THR A 105 -12.26 -12.60 5.04
CA THR A 105 -13.21 -13.55 5.64
C THR A 105 -14.53 -12.88 5.97
N ASP A 106 -15.61 -13.66 5.93
CA ASP A 106 -16.91 -13.22 6.43
C ASP A 106 -16.94 -13.19 7.96
N LYS A 107 -18.11 -12.83 8.51
CA LYS A 107 -18.37 -12.77 9.96
C LYS A 107 -18.21 -14.12 10.69
N ASP A 108 -18.35 -15.23 9.96
CA ASP A 108 -18.26 -16.60 10.50
C ASP A 108 -16.83 -17.16 10.35
N GLY A 109 -15.91 -16.38 9.73
CA GLY A 109 -14.52 -16.74 9.50
C GLY A 109 -14.28 -17.52 8.20
N ASN A 110 -15.29 -17.68 7.34
CA ASN A 110 -15.11 -18.34 6.05
C ASN A 110 -14.34 -17.43 5.08
N ILE A 111 -13.41 -17.99 4.32
CA ILE A 111 -12.64 -17.24 3.32
C ILE A 111 -13.53 -16.86 2.15
N ILE A 112 -13.72 -15.55 1.95
CA ILE A 112 -14.39 -14.96 0.78
C ILE A 112 -13.39 -14.82 -0.36
N SER A 113 -12.19 -14.32 -0.06
CA SER A 113 -11.13 -14.17 -1.05
C SER A 113 -9.76 -14.30 -0.42
N LYS A 114 -8.80 -14.74 -1.23
CA LYS A 114 -7.39 -14.74 -0.86
C LYS A 114 -6.57 -14.48 -2.10
N ASN A 115 -5.64 -13.54 -2.00
CA ASN A 115 -4.71 -13.22 -3.08
C ASN A 115 -3.31 -13.01 -2.53
N THR A 116 -2.33 -13.22 -3.41
CA THR A 116 -0.93 -12.95 -3.14
C THR A 116 -0.45 -11.86 -4.10
N LYS A 117 0.34 -10.93 -3.58
CA LYS A 117 0.93 -9.82 -4.32
C LYS A 117 2.44 -9.88 -4.14
N GLU A 118 3.15 -10.00 -5.25
CA GLU A 118 4.61 -10.12 -5.30
C GLU A 118 5.21 -8.96 -6.08
N TYR A 119 6.42 -8.57 -5.69
CA TYR A 119 7.21 -7.56 -6.37
C TYR A 119 8.56 -8.16 -6.75
N ASN A 120 8.83 -8.23 -8.05
CA ASN A 120 10.08 -8.72 -8.59
C ASN A 120 10.85 -7.55 -9.19
N THR A 121 12.13 -7.43 -8.83
CA THR A 121 13.03 -6.49 -9.49
C THR A 121 13.33 -6.98 -10.91
N ILE A 122 13.24 -6.08 -11.87
CA ILE A 122 13.67 -6.31 -13.26
C ILE A 122 14.66 -5.20 -13.63
N GLU A 123 15.34 -5.37 -14.76
CA GLU A 123 16.25 -4.33 -15.26
C GLU A 123 15.52 -2.99 -15.36
N ASN A 124 16.09 -1.96 -14.72
CA ASN A 124 15.56 -0.60 -14.67
C ASN A 124 14.11 -0.48 -14.18
N GLY A 125 13.62 -1.44 -13.40
CA GLY A 125 12.20 -1.47 -13.08
C GLY A 125 11.75 -2.50 -12.07
N TYR A 126 10.43 -2.71 -12.05
CA TYR A 126 9.81 -3.79 -11.28
C TYR A 126 8.65 -4.44 -12.03
N GLU A 127 8.34 -5.64 -11.59
CA GLU A 127 7.15 -6.38 -11.94
C GLU A 127 6.32 -6.66 -10.68
N LYS A 128 5.03 -6.37 -10.75
CA LYS A 128 4.04 -6.65 -9.71
C LYS A 128 3.10 -7.75 -10.21
N ILE A 129 3.07 -8.89 -9.53
CA ILE A 129 2.18 -10.00 -9.86
C ILE A 129 1.12 -10.12 -8.78
N ILE A 130 -0.14 -10.31 -9.18
CA ILE A 130 -1.24 -10.65 -8.27
C ILE A 130 -1.79 -12.01 -8.67
N THR A 131 -1.79 -12.96 -7.74
CA THR A 131 -2.36 -14.30 -7.93
C THR A 131 -3.56 -14.53 -7.04
N ASP A 132 -4.45 -15.44 -7.43
CA ASP A 132 -5.54 -15.93 -6.60
C ASP A 132 -5.04 -16.90 -5.51
N LYS A 133 -6.00 -17.50 -4.80
CA LYS A 133 -5.76 -18.46 -3.71
C LYS A 133 -5.06 -19.74 -4.15
N ASP A 134 -5.17 -20.10 -5.43
CA ASP A 134 -4.61 -21.32 -6.02
C ASP A 134 -3.27 -21.03 -6.73
N GLY A 135 -2.82 -19.76 -6.73
CA GLY A 135 -1.59 -19.31 -7.37
C GLY A 135 -1.75 -18.94 -8.84
N LYS A 136 -2.98 -18.93 -9.38
CA LYS A 136 -3.22 -18.48 -10.75
C LYS A 136 -3.07 -16.97 -10.85
N VAL A 137 -2.33 -16.48 -11.85
CA VAL A 137 -2.18 -15.04 -12.09
C VAL A 137 -3.54 -14.43 -12.44
N ILE A 138 -3.89 -13.35 -11.74
CA ILE A 138 -5.09 -12.53 -11.99
C ILE A 138 -4.71 -11.26 -12.75
N SER A 139 -3.56 -10.67 -12.40
CA SER A 139 -3.04 -9.49 -13.09
C SER A 139 -1.55 -9.34 -12.88
N LYS A 140 -0.94 -8.61 -13.81
CA LYS A 140 0.48 -8.26 -13.78
C LYS A 140 0.65 -6.78 -14.13
N THR A 141 1.64 -6.14 -13.53
CA THR A 141 2.05 -4.77 -13.90
C THR A 141 3.55 -4.73 -14.01
N THR A 142 4.08 -4.20 -15.12
CA THR A 142 5.51 -3.93 -15.28
C THR A 142 5.71 -2.42 -15.34
N ALA A 143 6.71 -1.91 -14.63
CA ALA A 143 7.13 -0.52 -14.75
C ALA A 143 8.64 -0.44 -14.99
N ILE A 144 9.04 0.19 -16.08
CA ILE A 144 10.44 0.38 -16.49
C ILE A 144 10.70 1.87 -16.50
N THR A 145 11.79 2.30 -15.87
CA THR A 145 12.21 3.70 -15.76
C THR A 145 13.50 3.90 -16.54
N ASP A 146 13.47 4.82 -17.49
CA ASP A 146 14.66 5.22 -18.22
C ASP A 146 15.25 6.48 -17.59
N THR A 147 16.58 6.49 -17.46
CA THR A 147 17.34 7.64 -16.99
C THR A 147 18.39 8.04 -18.02
N ASP A 148 18.81 9.29 -17.99
CA ASP A 148 19.96 9.72 -18.77
C ASP A 148 21.27 9.19 -18.16
N LYS A 149 22.39 9.53 -18.81
CA LYS A 149 23.74 9.13 -18.38
C LYS A 149 24.11 9.62 -16.98
N ASP A 150 23.44 10.65 -16.48
CA ASP A 150 23.67 11.26 -15.16
C ASP A 150 22.69 10.70 -14.11
N GLY A 151 21.86 9.73 -14.50
CA GLY A 151 20.85 9.10 -13.63
C GLY A 151 19.59 9.93 -13.44
N LYS A 152 19.40 11.01 -14.21
CA LYS A 152 18.18 11.82 -14.13
C LYS A 152 17.05 11.14 -14.88
N PHE A 153 15.85 11.20 -14.30
CA PHE A 153 14.63 10.66 -14.90
C PHE A 153 14.38 11.22 -16.31
N VAL A 154 14.17 10.31 -17.28
CA VAL A 154 13.78 10.64 -18.66
C VAL A 154 12.36 10.18 -18.92
N SER A 155 12.06 8.91 -18.63
CA SER A 155 10.73 8.35 -18.84
C SER A 155 10.41 7.22 -17.87
N ARG A 156 9.13 6.86 -17.78
CA ARG A 156 8.70 5.58 -17.24
C ARG A 156 7.57 5.02 -18.06
N THR A 157 7.72 3.77 -18.48
CA THR A 157 6.64 3.01 -19.12
C THR A 157 6.05 2.04 -18.11
N THR A 158 4.75 2.15 -17.86
CA THR A 158 3.97 1.19 -17.08
C THR A 158 3.01 0.43 -17.99
N LYS A 159 2.99 -0.89 -17.92
CA LYS A 159 2.02 -1.73 -18.63
C LYS A 159 1.29 -2.63 -17.65
N SER A 160 -0.02 -2.74 -17.82
CA SER A 160 -0.90 -3.60 -17.05
C SER A 160 -1.41 -4.74 -17.91
N TYR A 161 -1.50 -5.93 -17.32
CA TYR A 161 -1.93 -7.15 -17.99
C TYR A 161 -2.99 -7.86 -17.14
N ASP A 162 -3.90 -8.56 -17.81
CA ASP A 162 -4.79 -9.52 -17.16
C ASP A 162 -4.05 -10.82 -16.79
N GLY A 163 -4.79 -11.81 -16.27
CA GLY A 163 -4.25 -13.10 -15.86
C GLY A 163 -3.82 -14.01 -17.02
N GLU A 164 -4.24 -13.69 -18.24
CA GLU A 164 -3.88 -14.42 -19.46
C GLU A 164 -2.66 -13.78 -20.16
N GLY A 165 -2.25 -12.59 -19.71
CA GLY A 165 -1.11 -11.85 -20.25
C GLY A 165 -1.49 -10.83 -21.32
N ASN A 166 -2.78 -10.57 -21.54
CA ASN A 166 -3.22 -9.54 -22.47
C ASN A 166 -3.05 -8.16 -21.84
N VAL A 167 -2.59 -7.18 -22.62
CA VAL A 167 -2.48 -5.79 -22.15
C VAL A 167 -3.88 -5.25 -21.87
N THR A 168 -4.07 -4.68 -20.68
CA THR A 168 -5.32 -4.03 -20.27
C THR A 168 -5.22 -2.50 -20.26
N GLY A 169 -3.99 -1.98 -20.27
CA GLY A 169 -3.72 -0.56 -20.39
C GLY A 169 -2.23 -0.26 -20.22
N SER A 170 -1.85 0.97 -20.54
CA SER A 170 -0.49 1.43 -20.34
C SER A 170 -0.43 2.90 -19.94
N GLN A 171 0.68 3.30 -19.36
CA GLN A 171 0.98 4.68 -18.98
C GLN A 171 2.43 4.98 -19.35
N LEU A 172 2.63 6.15 -19.93
CA LEU A 172 3.95 6.69 -20.24
C LEU A 172 4.12 8.02 -19.50
N ASP A 173 5.11 8.08 -18.62
CA ASP A 173 5.53 9.30 -17.95
C ASP A 173 6.78 9.80 -18.69
N THR A 174 6.81 11.06 -19.12
CA THR A 174 7.98 11.68 -19.76
C THR A 174 8.26 13.06 -19.21
N VAL A 175 9.48 13.55 -19.38
CA VAL A 175 9.83 14.95 -19.07
C VAL A 175 9.71 15.79 -20.34
N ASN A 176 8.90 16.84 -20.30
CA ASN A 176 8.77 17.78 -21.42
C ASN A 176 9.89 18.84 -21.43
N ALA A 177 9.90 19.70 -22.45
CA ALA A 177 10.89 20.77 -22.62
C ALA A 177 10.96 21.76 -21.45
N ASN A 178 9.89 21.87 -20.66
CA ASN A 178 9.81 22.75 -19.48
C ASN A 178 10.18 22.00 -18.18
N ASN A 179 10.78 20.82 -18.29
CA ASN A 179 11.17 19.97 -17.16
C ASN A 179 9.97 19.55 -16.27
N LYS A 180 8.77 19.50 -16.84
CA LYS A 180 7.56 18.98 -16.18
C LYS A 180 7.27 17.56 -16.63
N ILE A 181 6.72 16.76 -15.72
CA ILE A 181 6.31 15.39 -16.06
C ILE A 181 4.96 15.44 -16.78
N VAL A 182 4.89 14.78 -17.94
CA VAL A 182 3.68 14.52 -18.71
C VAL A 182 3.34 13.05 -18.54
N ILE A 183 2.13 12.78 -18.05
CA ILE A 183 1.58 11.44 -17.84
C ILE A 183 0.55 11.17 -18.91
N THR A 184 0.87 10.30 -19.85
CA THR A 184 -0.02 9.85 -20.92
C THR A 184 -0.54 8.47 -20.58
N LYS A 185 -1.84 8.36 -20.32
CA LYS A 185 -2.52 7.06 -20.15
C LYS A 185 -3.10 6.61 -21.46
N MET A 186 -2.98 5.31 -21.71
CA MET A 186 -3.44 4.65 -22.92
C MET A 186 -4.30 3.43 -22.57
N ASP A 187 -5.27 3.14 -23.42
CA ASP A 187 -6.04 1.89 -23.33
C ASP A 187 -5.20 0.67 -23.78
N LYS A 188 -5.86 -0.49 -23.84
CA LYS A 188 -5.24 -1.76 -24.25
C LYS A 188 -4.67 -1.76 -25.67
N ASP A 189 -5.20 -0.90 -26.55
CA ASP A 189 -4.80 -0.80 -27.96
C ASP A 189 -3.74 0.30 -28.17
N GLY A 190 -3.29 0.95 -27.09
CA GLY A 190 -2.31 2.03 -27.13
C GLY A 190 -2.90 3.40 -27.48
N LYS A 191 -4.23 3.53 -27.54
CA LYS A 191 -4.88 4.82 -27.80
C LYS A 191 -4.86 5.67 -26.55
N VAL A 192 -4.46 6.93 -26.69
CA VAL A 192 -4.45 7.90 -25.57
C VAL A 192 -5.87 8.12 -25.07
N ILE A 193 -6.05 7.89 -23.76
CA ILE A 193 -7.32 8.12 -23.04
C ILE A 193 -7.25 9.39 -22.19
N SER A 194 -6.06 9.77 -21.72
CA SER A 194 -5.87 11.01 -20.98
C SER A 194 -4.41 11.43 -20.99
N GLU A 195 -4.17 12.72 -20.95
CA GLU A 195 -2.85 13.30 -20.75
C GLU A 195 -2.91 14.35 -19.65
N ILE A 196 -1.99 14.28 -18.70
CA ILE A 196 -1.91 15.19 -17.56
C ILE A 196 -0.48 15.70 -17.46
N THR A 197 -0.29 17.02 -17.47
CA THR A 197 1.00 17.63 -17.14
C THR A 197 1.01 17.99 -15.67
N THR A 198 1.89 17.36 -14.89
CA THR A 198 2.04 17.71 -13.46
C THR A 198 2.92 18.94 -13.33
N ILE A 199 2.54 19.84 -12.43
CA ILE A 199 3.42 20.92 -11.98
C ILE A 199 4.32 20.32 -10.91
N THR A 200 5.57 20.02 -11.26
CA THR A 200 6.63 19.91 -10.25
C THR A 200 7.03 21.33 -9.90
N ASP A 201 6.32 21.96 -8.97
CA ASP A 201 6.88 23.11 -8.27
C ASP A 201 7.97 22.53 -7.37
N ALA A 202 9.22 22.74 -7.79
CA ALA A 202 10.38 22.47 -6.95
C ALA A 202 10.34 23.48 -5.80
N ASN A 203 9.87 23.04 -4.63
CA ASN A 203 10.22 23.67 -3.35
C ASN A 203 11.50 23.02 -2.83
#